data_AF-A0AAP7KEB7-F1
#
_entry.id   AF-A0AAP7KEB7-F1
#
_cell.length_a   1.000
_cell.length_b   1.000
_cell.length_c   1.000
_cell.angle_alpha   90.00
_cell.angle_beta   90.00
_cell.angle_gamma   90.00
#
_symmetry.space_group_name_H-M   'P 1'
#
loop_
_entity.id
_entity.type
_entity.pdbx_description
1 polymer ?
#
loop_
_entity_poly.entity_id
_entity_poly.type
_entity_poly.pdbx_seq_one_letter_code
_entity_poly.pdbx_strand_id
1 'polypeptide(L)'
;MRFKTNLLPLCTSLIVLGAASFTAHADTSKEILIEAVKTGHASAELTGDQADVWKAKTHSREPVMVEAKVVEQLQQPGCARVAIQFTQQEVPKVNGGSGPLEVGWGMNVCEDGSPPADPSLFTQDPHSPTKVNKVQSQ
;
A
#
# COMPACT_ATOMS: atom_id res chain seq x y z
N MET A 1 54.90 -47.33 -8.17
CA MET A 1 53.47 -47.24 -8.52
C MET A 1 53.06 -45.77 -8.50
N ARG A 2 52.60 -45.21 -9.63
CA ARG A 2 52.13 -43.81 -9.72
C ARG A 2 50.60 -43.82 -9.78
N PHE A 3 49.92 -43.30 -8.76
CA PHE A 3 48.47 -43.16 -8.75
C PHE A 3 48.08 -41.87 -9.48
N LYS A 4 47.30 -42.00 -10.55
CA LYS A 4 46.78 -40.91 -11.36
C LYS A 4 45.29 -40.77 -11.03
N THR A 5 44.97 -39.84 -10.13
CA THR A 5 43.60 -39.60 -9.69
C THR A 5 42.90 -38.72 -10.72
N ASN A 6 41.94 -39.28 -11.45
CA ASN A 6 41.08 -38.54 -12.36
C ASN A 6 40.08 -37.72 -11.55
N LEU A 7 40.13 -36.39 -11.65
CA LEU A 7 39.06 -35.52 -11.18
C LEU A 7 37.90 -35.58 -12.20
N LEU A 8 36.76 -36.14 -11.80
CA LEU A 8 35.50 -35.92 -12.50
C LEU A 8 34.90 -34.58 -12.03
N PRO A 9 34.56 -33.66 -12.94
CA PRO A 9 33.85 -32.44 -12.58
C PRO A 9 32.38 -32.76 -12.30
N LEU A 10 31.95 -32.60 -11.04
CA LEU A 10 30.53 -32.55 -10.69
C LEU A 10 29.95 -31.24 -11.25
N CYS A 11 29.18 -31.33 -12.34
CA CYS A 11 28.33 -30.24 -12.80
C CYS A 11 27.15 -30.07 -11.84
N THR A 12 27.32 -29.24 -10.81
CA THR A 12 26.22 -28.79 -9.95
C THR A 12 25.36 -27.79 -10.73
N SER A 13 24.27 -28.26 -11.33
CA SER A 13 23.27 -27.39 -11.96
C SER A 13 22.59 -26.53 -10.90
N LEU A 14 22.94 -25.24 -10.82
CA LEU A 14 22.17 -24.25 -10.07
C LEU A 14 20.83 -24.02 -10.79
N ILE A 15 19.73 -24.45 -10.17
CA ILE A 15 18.38 -24.04 -10.59
C ILE A 15 18.14 -22.65 -9.99
N VAL A 16 18.16 -21.61 -10.83
CA VAL A 16 17.77 -20.26 -10.44
C VAL A 16 16.25 -20.17 -10.53
N LEU A 17 15.55 -20.22 -9.39
CA LEU A 17 14.12 -19.86 -9.33
C LEU A 17 14.02 -18.33 -9.45
N GLY A 18 13.57 -17.83 -10.60
CA GLY A 18 13.22 -16.42 -10.76
C GLY A 18 11.99 -16.10 -9.91
N ALA A 19 12.12 -15.13 -9.00
CA ALA A 19 10.99 -14.59 -8.26
C ALA A 19 10.09 -13.80 -9.23
N ALA A 20 8.92 -14.36 -9.56
CA ALA A 20 7.88 -13.62 -10.27
C ALA A 20 7.27 -12.61 -9.29
N SER A 21 7.39 -11.31 -9.59
CA SER A 21 6.70 -10.25 -8.86
C SER A 21 5.23 -10.27 -9.25
N PHE A 22 4.37 -10.81 -8.40
CA PHE A 22 2.92 -10.70 -8.57
C PHE A 22 2.44 -9.40 -7.93
N THR A 23 1.72 -8.58 -8.69
CA THR A 23 0.97 -7.45 -8.13
C THR A 23 -0.20 -8.02 -7.35
N ALA A 24 -0.28 -7.74 -6.05
CA ALA A 24 -1.45 -8.09 -5.26
C ALA A 24 -2.64 -7.23 -5.70
N HIS A 25 -3.84 -7.79 -5.64
CA HIS A 25 -5.09 -7.09 -5.94
C HIS A 25 -6.01 -7.13 -4.72
N ALA A 26 -6.79 -6.07 -4.54
CA ALA A 26 -7.82 -6.00 -3.50
C ALA A 26 -9.02 -5.22 -4.02
N ASP A 27 -10.23 -5.69 -3.73
CA ASP A 27 -11.45 -5.00 -4.19
C ASP A 27 -11.74 -3.75 -3.34
N THR A 28 -11.23 -3.71 -2.11
CA THR A 28 -11.38 -2.57 -1.20
C THR A 28 -10.07 -2.23 -0.50
N SER A 29 -9.84 -0.94 -0.26
CA SER A 29 -8.75 -0.48 0.62
C SER A 29 -8.86 -0.99 2.06
N LYS A 30 -10.05 -1.42 2.49
CA LYS A 30 -10.26 -2.04 3.81
C LYS A 30 -9.46 -3.34 3.94
N GLU A 31 -9.43 -4.17 2.90
CA GLU A 31 -8.63 -5.41 2.90
C GLU A 31 -7.14 -5.11 3.06
N ILE A 32 -6.66 -4.08 2.36
CA ILE A 32 -5.25 -3.65 2.42
C ILE A 32 -4.91 -3.13 3.83
N LEU A 33 -5.79 -2.34 4.44
CA LEU A 33 -5.63 -1.86 5.81
C LEU A 33 -5.58 -3.02 6.82
N ILE A 34 -6.50 -3.97 6.72
CA ILE A 34 -6.54 -5.17 7.57
C ILE A 34 -5.24 -5.95 7.46
N GLU A 35 -4.75 -6.16 6.24
CA GLU A 35 -3.49 -6.87 6.01
C GLU A 35 -2.30 -6.11 6.59
N ALA A 36 -2.27 -4.79 6.44
CA ALA A 36 -1.22 -3.96 7.02
C ALA A 36 -1.21 -4.02 8.55
N VAL A 37 -2.37 -4.07 9.23
CA VAL A 37 -2.41 -4.25 10.69
C VAL A 37 -1.75 -5.57 11.10
N LYS A 38 -2.00 -6.64 10.35
CA LYS A 38 -1.46 -7.99 10.65
C LYS A 38 0.03 -8.12 10.36
N THR A 39 0.53 -7.47 9.31
CA THR A 39 1.88 -7.69 8.78
C THR A 39 2.82 -6.50 8.97
N GLY A 40 2.30 -5.35 9.39
CA GLY A 40 3.00 -4.07 9.47
C GLY A 40 2.94 -3.25 8.18
N HIS A 41 2.70 -3.89 7.03
CA HIS A 41 2.65 -3.23 5.72
C HIS A 41 1.89 -4.07 4.69
N ALA A 42 1.07 -3.43 3.86
CA ALA A 42 0.47 -4.06 2.69
C ALA A 42 0.45 -3.11 1.49
N SER A 43 0.57 -3.67 0.29
CA SER A 43 0.39 -2.92 -0.95
C SER A 43 -0.33 -3.76 -1.99
N ALA A 44 -1.28 -3.15 -2.70
CA ALA A 44 -2.04 -3.80 -3.76
C ALA A 44 -2.54 -2.78 -4.79
N GLU A 45 -2.83 -3.26 -6.00
CA GLU A 45 -3.70 -2.54 -6.94
C GLU A 45 -5.15 -2.70 -6.49
N LEU A 46 -5.87 -1.59 -6.40
CA LEU A 46 -7.28 -1.58 -6.12
C LEU A 46 -8.07 -2.00 -7.36
N THR A 47 -8.97 -2.97 -7.19
CA THR A 47 -9.88 -3.49 -8.20
C THR A 47 -11.35 -3.28 -7.77
N GLY A 48 -12.30 -3.66 -8.63
CA GLY A 48 -13.74 -3.59 -8.32
C GLY A 48 -14.32 -2.18 -8.17
N ASP A 49 -15.49 -2.09 -7.53
CA ASP A 49 -16.31 -0.89 -7.46
C ASP A 49 -15.57 0.33 -6.87
N GLN A 50 -14.70 0.11 -5.87
CA GLN A 50 -13.96 1.21 -5.26
C GLN A 50 -12.94 1.81 -6.25
N ALA A 51 -12.28 0.97 -7.05
CA ALA A 51 -11.39 1.42 -8.11
C ALA A 51 -12.16 2.14 -9.23
N ASP A 52 -13.34 1.65 -9.58
CA ASP A 52 -14.19 2.27 -10.60
C ASP A 52 -14.65 3.67 -10.18
N VAL A 53 -15.09 3.83 -8.93
CA VAL A 53 -15.44 5.15 -8.37
C VAL A 53 -14.24 6.09 -8.34
N TRP A 54 -13.05 5.58 -7.97
CA TRP A 54 -11.82 6.36 -7.98
C TRP A 54 -11.47 6.86 -9.39
N LYS A 55 -11.41 5.94 -10.36
CA LYS A 55 -11.12 6.24 -11.78
C LYS A 55 -12.15 7.19 -12.39
N ALA A 56 -13.42 7.06 -12.02
CA ALA A 56 -14.47 7.99 -12.45
C ALA A 56 -14.25 9.42 -11.92
N LYS A 57 -13.74 9.56 -10.70
CA LYS A 57 -13.44 10.87 -10.07
C LYS A 57 -12.16 11.51 -10.61
N THR A 58 -11.13 10.71 -10.83
CA THR A 58 -9.83 11.21 -11.30
C THR A 58 -9.76 11.35 -12.81
N HIS A 59 -10.69 10.73 -13.54
CA HIS A 59 -10.69 10.65 -15.00
C HIS A 59 -9.46 9.96 -15.61
N SER A 60 -8.65 9.28 -14.80
CA SER A 60 -7.56 8.42 -15.26
C SER A 60 -8.01 6.96 -15.37
N ARG A 61 -7.49 6.26 -16.39
CA ARG A 61 -7.70 4.82 -16.59
C ARG A 61 -6.58 3.96 -15.97
N GLU A 62 -5.51 4.61 -15.50
CA GLU A 62 -4.34 3.93 -14.94
C GLU A 62 -4.68 3.17 -13.65
N PRO A 63 -3.90 2.12 -13.32
CA PRO A 63 -4.02 1.41 -12.05
C PRO A 63 -4.05 2.33 -10.84
N VAL A 64 -4.90 2.00 -9.87
CA VAL A 64 -4.97 2.71 -8.59
C VAL A 64 -4.19 1.89 -7.57
N MET A 65 -2.96 2.32 -7.28
CA MET A 65 -2.11 1.62 -6.33
C MET A 65 -2.35 2.14 -4.92
N VAL A 66 -2.44 1.23 -3.96
CA VAL A 66 -2.65 1.56 -2.55
C VAL A 66 -1.54 0.91 -1.72
N GLU A 67 -0.96 1.68 -0.82
CA GLU A 67 0.01 1.22 0.17
C GLU A 67 -0.50 1.60 1.57
N ALA A 68 -0.41 0.67 2.51
CA ALA A 68 -0.76 0.87 3.90
C ALA A 68 0.40 0.44 4.80
N LYS A 69 0.76 1.27 5.78
CA LYS A 69 1.88 1.05 6.71
C LYS A 69 1.46 1.34 8.13
N VAL A 70 1.73 0.41 9.05
CA VAL A 70 1.59 0.68 10.49
C VAL A 70 2.61 1.74 10.89
N VAL A 71 2.14 2.83 11.49
CA VAL A 71 3.00 3.92 12.00
C VAL A 71 3.05 3.94 13.52
N GLU A 72 2.07 3.35 14.20
CA GLU A 72 2.02 3.24 15.65
C GLU A 72 1.14 2.05 16.07
N GLN A 73 1.58 1.30 17.08
CA GLN A 73 0.74 0.28 17.73
C GLN A 73 -0.10 0.94 18.81
N LEU A 74 -1.42 0.68 18.83
CA LEU A 74 -2.30 1.26 19.83
C LEU A 74 -2.25 0.44 21.13
N GLN A 75 -2.71 1.05 22.23
CA GLN A 75 -2.79 0.35 23.53
C GLN A 75 -3.75 -0.85 23.49
N GLN A 76 -4.78 -0.78 22.64
CA GLN A 76 -5.71 -1.89 22.43
C GLN A 76 -5.02 -2.98 21.57
N PRO A 77 -4.91 -4.23 22.05
CA PRO A 77 -4.31 -5.32 21.28
C PRO A 77 -5.03 -5.54 19.95
N GLY A 78 -4.26 -5.79 18.89
CA GLY A 78 -4.78 -6.02 17.55
C GLY A 78 -5.28 -4.75 16.85
N CYS A 79 -4.93 -3.56 17.34
CA CYS A 79 -5.24 -2.30 16.68
C CYS A 79 -4.01 -1.42 16.50
N ALA A 80 -3.95 -0.72 15.37
CA ALA A 80 -2.82 0.11 14.99
C ALA A 80 -3.29 1.42 14.34
N ARG A 81 -2.43 2.44 14.41
CA ARG A 81 -2.49 3.59 13.51
C ARG A 81 -1.79 3.22 12.21
N VAL A 82 -2.51 3.34 11.11
CA VAL A 82 -2.05 2.99 9.77
C VAL A 82 -2.08 4.24 8.90
N ALA A 83 -0.95 4.52 8.23
CA ALA A 83 -0.91 5.48 7.14
C ALA A 83 -1.28 4.75 5.84
N ILE A 84 -2.22 5.31 5.08
CA ILE A 84 -2.63 4.80 3.77
C ILE A 84 -2.30 5.84 2.69
N GLN A 85 -1.80 5.37 1.55
CA GLN A 85 -1.40 6.19 0.41
C GLN A 85 -1.95 5.59 -0.87
N PHE A 86 -2.72 6.39 -1.62
CA PHE A 86 -3.20 6.09 -2.96
C PHE A 86 -2.29 6.80 -3.96
N THR A 87 -1.95 6.10 -5.04
CA THR A 87 -1.24 6.69 -6.18
C THR A 87 -1.91 6.28 -7.49
N GLN A 88 -2.01 7.22 -8.42
CA GLN A 88 -2.54 6.96 -9.75
C GLN A 88 -1.84 7.86 -10.78
N GLN A 89 -1.40 7.26 -11.89
CA GLN A 89 -0.73 7.98 -12.98
C GLN A 89 -1.73 8.62 -13.94
N GLU A 90 -1.23 9.50 -14.81
CA GLU A 90 -1.97 10.12 -15.92
C GLU A 90 -3.31 10.77 -15.52
N VAL A 91 -3.39 11.36 -14.33
CA VAL A 91 -4.57 12.12 -13.88
C VAL A 91 -4.58 13.48 -14.58
N PRO A 92 -5.64 13.83 -15.34
CA PRO A 92 -5.74 15.12 -16.00
C PRO A 92 -5.67 16.30 -15.03
N LYS A 93 -4.92 17.34 -15.40
CA LYS A 93 -4.80 18.57 -14.60
C LYS A 93 -5.72 19.67 -15.13
N VAL A 94 -6.14 20.57 -14.24
CA VAL A 94 -7.04 21.70 -14.56
C VAL A 94 -6.42 22.70 -15.55
N ASN A 95 -5.09 22.80 -15.60
CA ASN A 95 -4.34 23.68 -16.51
C ASN A 95 -3.93 22.97 -17.81
N GLY A 96 -4.43 21.76 -18.06
CA GLY A 96 -4.04 20.93 -19.19
C GLY A 96 -2.89 19.97 -18.86
N GLY A 97 -2.73 18.94 -19.69
CA GLY A 97 -1.79 17.84 -19.44
C GLY A 97 -2.27 16.87 -18.35
N SER A 98 -1.39 15.94 -17.98
CA SER A 98 -1.63 14.87 -17.01
C SER A 98 -0.44 14.72 -16.05
N GLY A 99 -0.62 13.98 -14.95
CA GLY A 99 0.47 13.64 -14.05
C GLY A 99 0.04 12.71 -12.90
N PRO A 100 0.96 12.39 -11.99
CA PRO A 100 0.65 11.55 -10.83
C PRO A 100 -0.29 12.28 -9.86
N LEU A 101 -1.27 11.54 -9.35
CA LEU A 101 -2.05 11.90 -8.17
C LEU A 101 -1.59 11.06 -6.99
N GLU A 102 -1.29 11.73 -5.88
CA GLU A 102 -0.93 11.11 -4.61
C GLU A 102 -1.86 11.63 -3.53
N VAL A 103 -2.60 10.74 -2.87
CA VAL A 103 -3.52 11.08 -1.77
C VAL A 103 -3.29 10.13 -0.61
N GLY A 104 -2.99 10.67 0.56
CA GLY A 104 -2.74 9.86 1.75
C GLY A 104 -3.28 10.47 3.02
N TRP A 105 -3.58 9.60 3.99
CA TRP A 105 -4.06 9.98 5.32
C TRP A 105 -3.73 8.88 6.33
N GLY A 106 -3.98 9.15 7.62
CA GLY A 106 -3.81 8.19 8.69
C GLY A 106 -5.13 7.84 9.35
N MET A 107 -5.31 6.57 9.73
CA MET A 107 -6.49 6.09 10.45
C MET A 107 -6.13 5.03 11.49
N ASN A 108 -6.99 4.88 12.50
CA ASN A 108 -6.83 3.87 13.54
C ASN A 108 -7.75 2.69 13.20
N VAL A 109 -7.19 1.49 13.05
CA VAL A 109 -7.87 0.30 12.52
C VAL A 109 -7.45 -0.94 13.30
N CYS A 110 -8.38 -1.86 13.53
CA CYS A 110 -8.12 -3.16 14.15
C CYS A 110 -8.01 -4.29 13.12
N GLU A 111 -7.52 -5.46 13.52
CA GLU A 111 -7.29 -6.63 12.65
C GLU A 111 -8.54 -7.17 11.93
N ASP A 112 -9.74 -6.84 12.43
CA ASP A 112 -11.03 -7.14 11.81
C ASP A 112 -11.56 -5.99 10.92
N GLY A 113 -10.79 -4.90 10.83
CA GLY A 113 -11.12 -3.68 10.10
C GLY A 113 -12.13 -2.78 10.82
N SER A 114 -12.44 -3.05 12.08
CA SER A 114 -13.25 -2.17 12.92
C SER A 114 -12.42 -0.98 13.44
N PRO A 115 -13.09 0.13 13.81
CA PRO A 115 -12.48 1.16 14.65
C PRO A 115 -12.08 0.61 16.04
N PRO A 116 -11.01 1.11 16.69
CA PRO A 116 -10.77 0.89 18.12
C PRO A 116 -11.97 1.17 19.02
N ALA A 117 -11.99 0.60 20.23
CA ALA A 117 -13.12 0.78 21.15
C ALA A 117 -13.18 2.18 21.78
N ASP A 118 -12.04 2.86 21.92
CA ASP A 118 -11.96 4.19 22.50
C ASP A 118 -12.43 5.27 21.51
N PRO A 119 -13.56 5.96 21.76
CA PRO A 119 -14.09 6.95 20.85
C PRO A 119 -13.21 8.19 20.66
N SER A 120 -12.32 8.48 21.62
CA SER A 120 -11.37 9.59 21.51
C SER A 120 -10.41 9.39 20.34
N LEU A 121 -10.17 8.14 19.94
CA LEU A 121 -9.32 7.77 18.80
C LEU A 121 -9.95 8.04 17.43
N PHE A 122 -11.21 8.49 17.36
CA PHE A 122 -11.88 8.93 16.13
C PHE A 122 -12.05 10.44 16.04
N THR A 123 -11.94 11.14 17.17
CA THR A 123 -12.24 12.56 17.22
C THR A 123 -10.96 13.30 16.83
N GLN A 124 -10.94 13.93 15.65
CA GLN A 124 -9.90 14.93 15.39
C GLN A 124 -10.10 16.05 16.40
N ASP A 125 -9.07 16.36 17.18
CA ASP A 125 -9.06 17.57 18.00
C ASP A 125 -9.37 18.75 17.07
N PRO A 126 -10.46 19.53 17.30
CA PRO A 126 -10.85 20.64 16.44
C PRO A 126 -9.76 21.72 16.32
N HIS A 127 -8.79 21.69 17.24
CA HIS A 127 -7.65 22.61 17.33
C HIS A 127 -6.37 22.09 16.70
N SER A 128 -6.33 20.84 16.21
CA SER A 128 -5.15 20.31 15.54
C SER A 128 -5.15 20.80 14.09
N PRO A 129 -4.25 21.72 13.70
CA PRO A 129 -4.26 22.26 12.36
C PRO A 129 -3.95 21.13 11.38
N THR A 130 -4.93 20.75 10.57
CA THR A 130 -4.66 19.93 9.39
C THR A 130 -3.71 20.75 8.51
N LYS A 131 -2.44 20.37 8.48
CA LYS A 131 -1.41 21.02 7.68
C LYS A 131 -1.64 20.64 6.22
N VAL A 132 -2.63 21.27 5.59
CA VAL A 132 -2.85 21.14 4.15
C VAL A 132 -1.64 21.80 3.48
N ASN A 133 -0.75 20.99 2.90
CA ASN A 133 0.29 21.54 2.03
C ASN A 133 -0.41 22.26 0.88
N LYS A 134 -0.17 23.57 0.79
CA LYS A 134 -0.71 24.41 -0.29
C LYS A 134 -0.20 23.84 -1.61
N VAL A 135 -1.09 23.24 -2.40
CA VAL A 135 -0.77 22.86 -3.78
C VAL A 135 -0.45 24.16 -4.51
N GLN A 136 0.83 24.36 -4.83
CA GLN A 136 1.28 25.51 -5.59
C GLN A 136 0.80 25.28 -7.03
N SER A 137 -0.30 25.93 -7.42
CA SER A 137 -0.69 25.97 -8.83
C SER A 137 0.41 26.72 -9.58
N GLN A 138 1.13 26.01 -10.45
CA GLN A 138 1.89 26.59 -11.53
C GLN A 138 1.07 26.48 -12.82
#